data_AF-A0A7C7YLC5-F1
#
_entry.id   AF-A0A7C7YLC5-F1
#
_cell.length_a   1.000
_cell.length_b   1.000
_cell.length_c   1.000
_cell.angle_alpha   90.00
_cell.angle_beta   90.00
_cell.angle_gamma   90.00
#
_symmetry.space_group_name_H-M   'P 1'
#
loop_
_entity.id
_entity.type
_entity.pdbx_description
1 polymer ?
#
loop_
_entity_poly.entity_id
_entity_poly.type
_entity_poly.pdbx_seq_one_letter_code
_entity_poly.pdbx_strand_id
1 'polypeptide(L)' 'MGPESAYLAYAQSHGFIDYLVRNHGERRLREWVAAVLRGDDFERATRRSYRTDLGVLDARFRAEWEPKAEE' A
#
# COMPACT_ATOMS: atom_id res chain seq x y z
N MET A 1 16.88 -8.31 13.46
CA MET A 1 15.62 -7.54 13.43
C MET A 1 15.14 -7.41 14.87
N GLY A 2 15.25 -6.22 15.46
CA GLY A 2 14.72 -5.94 16.79
C GLY A 2 13.23 -5.57 16.73
N PRO A 3 12.56 -5.44 17.88
CA PRO A 3 11.15 -5.05 17.95
C PRO A 3 10.83 -3.75 17.20
N GLU A 4 11.79 -2.82 17.13
CA GLU A 4 11.68 -1.56 16.38
C GLU A 4 11.48 -1.78 14.88
N SER A 5 12.14 -2.77 14.29
CA SER A 5 11.99 -3.08 12.85
C SER A 5 10.62 -3.69 12.53
N ALA A 6 10.05 -4.48 13.45
CA ALA A 6 8.71 -5.02 13.31
C ALA A 6 7.64 -3.91 13.46
N TYR A 7 7.85 -3.00 14.41
CA TYR A 7 7.00 -1.83 14.60
C TYR A 7 7.00 -0.91 13.37
N LEU A 8 8.17 -0.65 12.79
CA LEU A 8 8.31 0.15 11.57
C LEU A 8 7.59 -0.50 10.39
N ALA A 9 7.75 -1.81 10.18
CA ALA A 9 7.05 -2.54 9.12
C ALA A 9 5.52 -2.48 9.29
N TYR A 10 5.05 -2.59 10.54
CA TYR A 10 3.63 -2.45 10.85
C TYR A 10 3.10 -1.04 10.55
N ALA A 11 3.83 -0.01 10.97
CA ALA A 11 3.46 1.38 10.71
C ALA A 11 3.43 1.70 9.20
N GLN A 12 4.43 1.25 8.44
CA GLN A 12 4.48 1.40 6.98
C GLN A 12 3.32 0.67 6.29
N SER A 13 2.98 -0.54 6.75
CA SER A 13 1.85 -1.29 6.19
C SER A 13 0.53 -0.56 6.43
N HIS A 14 0.31 -0.04 7.65
CA HIS A 14 -0.87 0.76 7.97
C HIS A 14 -0.93 2.02 7.11
N GLY A 15 0.19 2.74 7.01
CA GLY A 15 0.32 3.93 6.18
C GLY A 15 0.01 3.68 4.71
N PHE A 16 0.46 2.55 4.17
CA PHE A 16 0.17 2.16 2.80
C PHE A 16 -1.32 1.91 2.57
N ILE A 17 -1.98 1.20 3.48
CA ILE A 17 -3.44 0.99 3.40
C ILE A 17 -4.19 2.32 3.47
N ASP A 18 -3.81 3.21 4.38
CA ASP A 18 -4.40 4.56 4.47
C ASP A 18 -4.20 5.36 3.18
N TYR A 19 -3.01 5.33 2.60
CA TYR A 19 -2.70 5.95 1.31
C TYR A 19 -3.62 5.43 0.21
N LEU A 20 -3.83 4.11 0.13
CA LEU A 20 -4.72 3.51 -0.87
C LEU A 20 -6.17 3.96 -0.67
N VAL A 21 -6.66 4.03 0.57
CA VAL A 21 -8.02 4.50 0.85
C VAL A 21 -8.18 5.98 0.49
N ARG A 22 -7.23 6.83 0.89
CA ARG A 22 -7.27 8.28 0.64
C ARG A 22 -7.21 8.62 -0.85
N ASN A 23 -6.36 7.93 -1.61
CA ASN A 23 -6.11 8.26 -3.02
C ASN A 23 -7.01 7.51 -4.01
N HIS A 24 -7.55 6.35 -3.63
CA HIS A 24 -8.28 5.47 -4.55
C HIS A 24 -9.65 5.03 -4.03
N GLY A 25 -9.99 5.39 -2.79
CA GLY A 25 -11.25 5.05 -2.16
C GLY A 25 -11.29 3.61 -1.64
N GLU A 26 -12.17 3.41 -0.67
CA GLU A 26 -12.31 2.12 0.02
C GLU A 26 -12.80 0.98 -0.89
N ARG A 27 -13.61 1.30 -1.92
CA ARG A 27 -14.12 0.29 -2.86
C ARG A 27 -12.99 -0.48 -3.54
N ARG A 28 -11.96 0.22 -4.03
CA ARG A 28 -10.81 -0.43 -4.72
C ARG A 28 -9.96 -1.25 -3.76
N LEU A 29 -9.81 -0.80 -2.51
CA LEU A 29 -9.14 -1.59 -1.48
C LEU A 29 -9.88 -2.91 -1.23
N ARG A 30 -11.22 -2.87 -1.10
CA ARG A 30 -12.03 -4.09 -0.92
C ARG A 30 -11.90 -5.04 -2.11
N GLU A 31 -11.91 -4.52 -3.34
CA GLU A 31 -11.69 -5.32 -4.55
C GLU A 31 -10.30 -5.98 -4.58
N TRP A 32 -9.27 -5.25 -4.16
CA TRP A 32 -7.90 -5.77 -4.06
C TRP A 32 -7.76 -6.85 -2.98
N VAL A 33 -8.26 -6.60 -1.76
CA VAL A 33 -8.28 -7.59 -0.68
C VAL A 33 -9.03 -8.85 -1.10
N ALA A 34 -10.18 -8.70 -1.77
CA ALA A 34 -10.95 -9.84 -2.26
C ALA A 34 -10.22 -10.62 -3.37
N ALA A 35 -9.35 -9.99 -4.15
CA ALA A 35 -8.50 -10.69 -5.12
C ALA A 35 -7.39 -11.48 -4.40
N VAL A 36 -6.68 -10.86 -3.46
CA VAL A 36 -5.63 -11.51 -2.65
C VAL A 36 -6.19 -12.70 -1.86
N LEU A 37 -7.34 -12.54 -1.21
CA LEU A 37 -8.00 -13.62 -0.45
C LEU A 37 -8.45 -14.81 -1.33
N ARG A 38 -8.63 -14.60 -2.63
CA ARG A 38 -8.92 -15.69 -3.59
C ARG A 38 -7.66 -16.40 -4.08
N GLY A 39 -6.49 -16.03 -3.57
CA GLY A 39 -5.20 -16.61 -3.95
C GLY A 39 -4.57 -15.96 -5.18
N ASP A 40 -5.05 -14.80 -5.64
CA ASP A 40 -4.29 -14.02 -6.60
C ASP A 40 -3.01 -13.50 -5.93
N ASP A 41 -1.89 -13.60 -6.65
CA ASP A 41 -0.66 -12.92 -6.30
C ASP A 41 -0.87 -11.39 -6.15
N PHE A 42 -0.11 -10.77 -5.26
CA PHE A 42 -0.23 -9.36 -4.93
C PHE A 42 -0.04 -8.44 -6.15
N GLU A 43 0.90 -8.76 -7.04
CA GLU A 43 1.14 -7.97 -8.25
C GLU A 43 -0.07 -8.05 -9.18
N ARG A 44 -0.61 -9.26 -9.37
CA ARG A 44 -1.80 -9.50 -10.19
C ARG A 44 -3.04 -8.80 -9.63
N ALA A 45 -3.27 -8.92 -8.32
CA ALA A 45 -4.36 -8.24 -7.63
C ALA A 45 -4.25 -6.71 -7.79
N THR A 46 -3.04 -6.18 -7.66
CA THR A 46 -2.77 -4.74 -7.76
C THR A 46 -3.04 -4.21 -9.17
N ARG A 47 -2.54 -4.90 -10.19
CA ARG A 47 -2.81 -4.55 -11.60
C ARG A 47 -4.31 -4.54 -11.91
N ARG A 48 -5.06 -5.47 -11.33
CA ARG A 48 -6.51 -5.56 -11.55
C ARG A 48 -7.28 -4.41 -10.90
N SER A 49 -6.99 -4.10 -9.64
CA SER A 49 -7.76 -3.12 -8.86
C SER A 49 -7.32 -1.67 -9.08
N TYR A 50 -6.02 -1.46 -9.29
CA TYR A 50 -5.43 -0.11 -9.38
C TYR A 50 -4.90 0.23 -10.78
N ARG A 51 -4.90 -0.73 -11.71
CA ARG A 51 -4.39 -0.56 -13.09
C ARG A 51 -2.93 -0.09 -13.13
N THR A 52 -2.15 -0.51 -12.14
CA THR A 52 -0.72 -0.21 -12.01
C THR A 52 -0.04 -1.33 -11.23
N ASP A 53 1.28 -1.27 -11.13
CA ASP A 53 2.09 -2.26 -10.43
C ASP A 53 2.20 -1.94 -8.93
N LEU A 54 2.40 -2.96 -8.10
CA LEU A 54 2.54 -2.78 -6.66
C LEU A 54 3.75 -1.89 -6.32
N GLY A 55 4.88 -2.10 -7.01
CA GLY A 55 6.06 -1.26 -6.84
C GLY A 55 5.82 0.22 -7.19
N VAL A 56 4.91 0.50 -8.14
CA VAL A 56 4.56 1.89 -8.49
C VAL A 56 3.71 2.53 -7.41
N LEU A 57 2.76 1.79 -6.82
CA LEU A 57 1.98 2.28 -5.68
C LEU A 57 2.87 2.50 -4.44
N ASP A 58 3.76 1.56 -4.14
CA ASP A 58 4.70 1.68 -3.03
C ASP A 58 5.63 2.88 -3.22
N ALA A 59 6.18 3.09 -4.43
CA ALA A 59 7.01 4.25 -4.72
C ALA A 59 6.26 5.58 -4.55
N ARG A 60 4.99 5.65 -5.00
CA ARG A 60 4.15 6.85 -4.81
C ARG A 60 3.81 7.07 -3.35
N PHE A 61 3.51 6.01 -2.62
CA PHE A 61 3.30 6.07 -1.18
C PHE A 61 4.54 6.60 -0.46
N ARG A 62 5.74 6.06 -0.74
CA ARG A 62 6.99 6.53 -0.12
C ARG A 62 7.28 8.00 -0.41
N ALA A 63 7.01 8.43 -1.64
CA ALA A 63 7.17 9.83 -2.03
C ALA A 63 6.20 10.78 -1.28
N GLU A 64 5.04 10.30 -0.83
CA GLU A 64 4.09 11.07 -0.01
C GLU A 64 4.33 10.90 1.50
N TRP A 65 4.81 9.72 1.92
CA TRP A 65 5.04 9.34 3.31
C TRP A 65 6.27 10.01 3.92
N GLU A 66 7.24 10.43 3.10
CA GLU A 66 8.24 11.42 3.50
C GLU A 66 7.64 12.83 3.31
N PRO A 67 7.02 13.44 4.34
CA PRO A 67 6.79 14.87 4.29
C PRO A 67 8.14 15.57 4.21
N LYS A 68 8.22 16.55 3.31
CA LYS A 68 9.39 17.40 3.09
C LYS A 68 10.04 17.75 4.43
N ALA A 69 11.35 17.51 4.54
CA ALA A 69 12.16 18.20 5.52
C ALA A 69 11.83 19.70 5.38
N GLU A 70 11.12 20.25 6.37
CA GLU A 70 10.94 21.68 6.51
C GLU A 70 12.35 22.30 6.51
N GLU A 71 12.61 23.13 5.51
CA GLU A 71 13.76 24.03 5.42
C GLU A 71 13.66 25.16 6.46
#